data_AF-A0A950S169-F1
#
_entry.id   AF-A0A950S169-F1
#
_cell.length_a   1.000
_cell.length_b   1.000
_cell.length_c   1.000
_cell.angle_alpha   90.00
_cell.angle_beta   90.00
_cell.angle_gamma   90.00
#
_symmetry.space_group_name_H-M   'P 1'
#
loop_
_entity.id
_entity.type
_entity.pdbx_description
1 polymer ?
#
loop_
_entity_poly.entity_id
_entity_poly.type
_entity_poly.pdbx_seq_one_letter_code
_entity_poly.pdbx_strand_id
1 'polypeptide(L)'
;MSEMQSAPAPTRGVVFVHGLGDQRESETVVLFGRALVDWLYEWHTARGRKQDFAIDRTDLAFWPFDRGTSGSHPFTRVRVKPNEDKDAELWVLTEAWWSASLVRPDFWFLVGYFIRYIQRACGELFQTVVRRLKRHWHYPDSTDPGRWAWLVDWINSLVTAIVYLVVGYVGMSLVLPIVLLSRLPVPALQSLAFGSVLDSLVQIQIGEFYTYLNDRLQAANMRRQVAASINWLVKNQHCESVSVIAHSGGCDIAFGALTDLALKQAGALLEPEVLKRVNKLITFGSSLNHSWLLAPTVQVGCLPEHIHWLDIWSAYDSVPGKWPNPPSGVTVFKPSEHLVRAQGLLARPAADPSTANGDPTPARVSEDGAGVEWVRVTRKGQKLPDGSRANNDTYTWVPVTYDPRGRYWPVSEEVTNRMIVLIDHGLYWSNSEQVLVRFASEIDADFYQRSRFWRGDAGYVANSAMRIQGRTANLQQAVRDRRTRVSLLAAGRLLFGLLALAVAVVIAMLGFTSPDGEIGKFVLDYLFGTILNVLTGPVGNFFNWLASIVPPWLAGVVGFLRAAPVYVAGSIIVDLPAFTCGRSSATDSTVRTRTGAASPSTRSQPRRPDRPLVRSSVMPNTHFG
;
A
#
# COMPACT_ATOMS: atom_id res chain seq x y z
N MET A 1 -16.57 37.99 -33.12
CA MET A 1 -15.76 36.77 -32.99
C MET A 1 -16.36 36.00 -31.82
N SER A 2 -17.12 34.94 -32.07
CA SER A 2 -17.58 34.07 -30.98
C SER A 2 -16.35 33.42 -30.38
N GLU A 3 -16.12 33.66 -29.08
CA GLU A 3 -15.23 32.86 -28.25
C GLU A 3 -15.60 31.39 -28.48
N MET A 4 -14.77 30.66 -29.21
CA MET A 4 -14.88 29.20 -29.23
C MET A 4 -14.63 28.76 -27.80
N GLN A 5 -15.69 28.35 -27.11
CA GLN A 5 -15.57 27.67 -25.82
C GLN A 5 -14.67 26.46 -26.06
N SER A 6 -13.44 26.54 -25.53
CA SER A 6 -12.51 25.41 -25.53
C SER A 6 -13.23 24.21 -24.95
N ALA A 7 -13.07 23.04 -25.58
CA ALA A 7 -13.61 21.80 -25.04
C ALA A 7 -13.22 21.68 -23.55
N PRO A 8 -14.14 21.24 -22.67
CA PRO A 8 -13.83 21.10 -21.26
C PRO A 8 -12.63 20.16 -21.09
N ALA A 9 -11.74 20.49 -20.17
CA ALA A 9 -10.58 19.67 -19.86
C ALA A 9 -11.00 18.24 -19.46
N PRO A 10 -10.26 17.21 -19.91
CA PRO A 10 -10.54 15.83 -19.52
C PRO A 10 -10.49 15.70 -17.99
N THR A 11 -11.51 15.03 -17.44
CA THR A 11 -11.72 14.92 -15.99
C THR A 11 -11.57 13.48 -15.52
N ARG A 12 -10.67 13.25 -14.56
CA ARG A 12 -10.40 11.95 -13.95
C ARG A 12 -10.95 11.90 -12.53
N GLY A 13 -11.73 10.87 -12.22
CA GLY A 13 -12.27 10.62 -10.89
C GLY A 13 -11.41 9.65 -10.09
N VAL A 14 -11.26 9.89 -8.79
CA VAL A 14 -10.58 9.01 -7.85
C VAL A 14 -11.46 8.80 -6.64
N VAL A 15 -11.81 7.55 -6.33
CA VAL A 15 -12.54 7.19 -5.11
C VAL A 15 -11.58 6.52 -4.14
N PHE A 16 -11.38 7.13 -2.98
CA PHE A 16 -10.68 6.51 -1.87
C PHE A 16 -11.64 5.69 -1.00
N VAL A 17 -11.31 4.44 -0.75
CA VAL A 17 -12.07 3.53 0.11
C VAL A 17 -11.17 3.15 1.28
N HIS A 18 -11.50 3.69 2.46
CA HIS A 18 -10.72 3.43 3.67
C HIS A 18 -10.86 1.99 4.16
N GLY A 19 -9.88 1.57 4.95
CA GLY A 19 -9.93 0.33 5.71
C GLY A 19 -11.01 0.31 6.78
N LEU A 20 -11.11 -0.82 7.49
CA LEU A 20 -11.93 -0.87 8.69
C LEU A 20 -11.38 0.09 9.75
N GLY A 21 -12.26 0.73 10.50
CA GLY A 21 -11.89 1.79 11.41
C GLY A 21 -13.02 2.78 11.72
N ASP A 22 -12.76 3.58 12.75
CA ASP A 22 -13.57 4.74 13.11
C ASP A 22 -13.13 5.99 12.33
N GLN A 23 -12.83 5.84 11.03
CA GLN A 23 -12.48 7.00 10.21
C GLN A 23 -13.67 7.96 10.17
N ARG A 24 -13.39 9.24 10.38
CA ARG A 24 -14.38 10.30 10.22
C ARG A 24 -14.63 10.56 8.74
N GLU A 25 -15.79 11.11 8.43
CA GLU A 25 -16.05 11.67 7.11
C GLU A 25 -14.97 12.72 6.77
N SER A 26 -14.58 12.76 5.50
CA SER A 26 -13.46 13.47 4.89
C SER A 26 -12.06 13.06 5.33
N GLU A 27 -11.91 12.22 6.36
CA GLU A 27 -10.59 11.83 6.85
C GLU A 27 -9.80 11.05 5.81
N THR A 28 -10.46 10.22 4.99
CA THR A 28 -9.78 9.42 3.97
C THR A 28 -9.29 10.29 2.82
N VAL A 29 -10.13 11.21 2.33
CA VAL A 29 -9.71 12.20 1.32
C VAL A 29 -8.55 13.03 1.84
N VAL A 30 -8.59 13.45 3.11
CA VAL A 30 -7.50 14.21 3.71
C VAL A 30 -6.24 13.36 3.83
N LEU A 31 -6.29 12.16 4.39
CA LEU A 31 -5.08 11.35 4.62
C LEU A 31 -4.47 10.85 3.30
N PHE A 32 -5.26 10.25 2.43
CA PHE A 32 -4.77 9.63 1.20
C PHE A 32 -4.56 10.68 0.12
N GLY A 33 -5.51 11.60 -0.02
CA GLY A 33 -5.44 12.69 -0.98
C GLY A 33 -4.31 13.66 -0.66
N ARG A 34 -4.06 14.01 0.60
CA ARG A 34 -2.90 14.85 0.97
C ARG A 34 -1.58 14.20 0.61
N ALA A 35 -1.40 12.91 0.89
CA ALA A 35 -0.16 12.23 0.53
C ALA A 35 0.12 12.31 -0.99
N LEU A 36 -0.92 12.12 -1.81
CA LEU A 36 -0.82 12.27 -3.26
C LEU A 36 -0.56 13.74 -3.67
N VAL A 37 -1.31 14.68 -3.12
CA VAL A 37 -1.21 16.13 -3.42
C VAL A 37 0.15 16.68 -3.05
N ASP A 38 0.66 16.37 -1.86
CA ASP A 38 1.99 16.76 -1.38
C ASP A 38 3.06 16.21 -2.33
N TRP A 39 2.94 14.93 -2.72
CA TRP A 39 3.86 14.31 -3.68
C TRP A 39 3.82 14.95 -5.07
N LEU A 40 2.63 15.26 -5.61
CA LEU A 40 2.48 15.94 -6.89
C LEU A 40 3.09 17.35 -6.85
N TYR A 41 2.82 18.09 -5.79
CA TYR A 41 3.38 19.42 -5.56
C TYR A 41 4.92 19.38 -5.51
N GLU A 42 5.49 18.43 -4.76
CA GLU A 42 6.94 18.21 -4.69
C GLU A 42 7.52 17.82 -6.06
N TRP A 43 6.84 16.93 -6.79
CA TRP A 43 7.28 16.46 -8.11
C TRP A 43 7.34 17.60 -9.14
N HIS A 44 6.34 18.49 -9.13
CA HIS A 44 6.26 19.67 -9.98
C HIS A 44 7.27 20.75 -9.56
N THR A 45 7.43 20.98 -8.26
CA THR A 45 8.40 21.94 -7.71
C THR A 45 9.83 21.54 -8.05
N ALA A 46 10.19 20.26 -7.91
CA ALA A 46 11.50 19.73 -8.25
C ALA A 46 11.88 19.90 -9.74
N ARG A 47 10.90 20.22 -10.60
CA ARG A 47 11.08 20.47 -12.05
C ARG A 47 10.95 21.93 -12.43
N GLY A 48 10.80 22.85 -11.47
CA GLY A 48 10.55 24.27 -11.75
C GLY A 48 9.19 24.54 -12.39
N ARG A 49 8.22 23.62 -12.24
CA ARG A 49 6.89 23.66 -12.85
C ARG A 49 5.78 23.77 -11.79
N LYS A 50 6.01 24.57 -10.74
CA LYS A 50 5.06 24.73 -9.62
C LYS A 50 3.70 25.26 -10.09
N GLN A 51 3.68 26.13 -11.09
CA GLN A 51 2.47 26.71 -11.69
C GLN A 51 1.58 25.69 -12.42
N ASP A 52 2.13 24.52 -12.75
CA ASP A 52 1.41 23.45 -13.46
C ASP A 52 0.59 22.56 -12.51
N PHE A 53 0.61 22.87 -11.22
CA PHE A 53 -0.14 22.17 -10.19
C PHE A 53 -0.90 23.17 -9.32
N ALA A 54 -2.21 22.96 -9.16
CA ALA A 54 -3.02 23.77 -8.26
C ALA A 54 -4.16 22.95 -7.65
N ILE A 55 -4.49 23.22 -6.39
CA ILE A 55 -5.76 22.80 -5.81
C ILE A 55 -6.81 23.82 -6.27
N ASP A 56 -7.81 23.35 -7.01
CA ASP A 56 -8.84 24.19 -7.62
C ASP A 56 -9.97 24.48 -6.63
N ARG A 57 -10.51 23.42 -6.01
CA ARG A 57 -11.59 23.51 -5.03
C ARG A 57 -11.53 22.34 -4.06
N THR A 58 -11.86 22.59 -2.81
CA THR A 58 -12.00 21.57 -1.77
C THR A 58 -13.31 21.79 -1.03
N ASP A 59 -14.05 20.72 -0.81
CA ASP A 59 -15.33 20.68 -0.11
C ASP A 59 -15.29 19.46 0.80
N LEU A 60 -15.02 19.67 2.09
CA LEU A 60 -14.89 18.61 3.09
C LEU A 60 -16.03 18.73 4.09
N ALA A 61 -16.52 17.59 4.55
CA ALA A 61 -17.51 17.45 5.59
C ALA A 61 -16.95 16.58 6.73
N PHE A 62 -16.88 17.13 7.94
CA PHE A 62 -16.44 16.47 9.15
C PHE A 62 -17.62 16.29 10.12
N TRP A 63 -18.21 15.09 10.10
CA TRP A 63 -19.24 14.74 11.07
C TRP A 63 -18.69 14.67 12.51
N PRO A 64 -19.43 15.16 13.54
CA PRO A 64 -20.78 15.74 13.50
C PRO A 64 -20.80 17.28 13.35
N PHE A 65 -19.65 17.92 13.15
CA PHE A 65 -19.53 19.38 13.20
C PHE A 65 -20.24 20.07 12.03
N ASP A 66 -20.25 19.44 10.86
CA ASP A 66 -20.88 19.99 9.64
C ASP A 66 -22.35 19.54 9.46
N ARG A 67 -23.05 19.23 10.56
CA ARG A 67 -24.48 18.86 10.53
C ARG A 67 -25.33 20.00 9.95
N GLY A 68 -25.83 19.80 8.73
CA GLY A 68 -26.96 20.56 8.16
C GLY A 68 -26.62 21.53 7.03
N THR A 69 -25.35 21.70 6.66
CA THR A 69 -24.96 22.69 5.63
C THR A 69 -24.87 22.14 4.22
N SER A 70 -24.72 20.83 4.00
CA SER A 70 -24.96 20.23 2.67
C SER A 70 -24.90 18.71 2.71
N GLY A 71 -25.87 18.03 2.08
CA GLY A 71 -25.67 16.66 1.60
C GLY A 71 -24.68 16.60 0.42
N SER A 72 -23.62 17.41 0.46
CA SER A 72 -22.58 17.42 -0.55
C SER A 72 -21.65 16.25 -0.29
N HIS A 73 -21.34 15.50 -1.34
CA HIS A 73 -20.29 14.49 -1.28
C HIS A 73 -18.94 15.18 -1.04
N PRO A 74 -18.12 14.74 -0.07
CA PRO A 74 -16.82 15.35 0.19
C PRO A 74 -15.86 15.11 -0.99
N PHE A 75 -15.18 16.16 -1.45
CA PHE A 75 -14.23 16.07 -2.56
C PHE A 75 -13.14 17.13 -2.55
N THR A 76 -12.09 16.88 -3.35
CA THR A 76 -11.06 17.85 -3.70
C THR A 76 -10.77 17.78 -5.20
N ARG A 77 -10.75 18.93 -5.87
CA ARG A 77 -10.37 19.11 -7.27
C ARG A 77 -8.93 19.59 -7.35
N VAL A 78 -8.13 18.87 -8.12
CA VAL A 78 -6.71 19.16 -8.35
C VAL A 78 -6.50 19.33 -9.84
N ARG A 79 -5.92 20.45 -10.23
CA ARG A 79 -5.54 20.74 -11.61
C ARG A 79 -4.08 20.35 -11.82
N VAL A 80 -3.81 19.51 -12.82
CA VAL A 80 -2.48 18.96 -13.07
C VAL A 80 -2.13 19.08 -14.56
N LYS A 81 -1.25 20.02 -14.92
CA LYS A 81 -0.89 20.29 -16.32
C LYS A 81 0.17 19.30 -16.85
N PRO A 82 -0.12 18.51 -17.92
CA PRO A 82 0.79 17.47 -18.42
C PRO A 82 2.12 18.04 -18.87
N ASN A 83 2.08 18.95 -19.84
CA ASN A 83 3.21 19.58 -20.51
C ASN A 83 2.82 21.02 -20.85
N GLU A 84 3.79 21.84 -21.28
CA GLU A 84 3.53 23.24 -21.68
C GLU A 84 2.43 23.34 -22.73
N ASP A 85 2.39 22.38 -23.67
CA ASP A 85 1.50 22.35 -24.84
C ASP A 85 0.15 21.64 -24.63
N LYS A 86 -0.09 21.03 -23.46
CA LYS A 86 -1.35 20.32 -23.17
C LYS A 86 -2.20 21.09 -22.17
N ASP A 87 -3.50 21.08 -22.40
CA ASP A 87 -4.49 21.59 -21.44
C ASP A 87 -4.36 20.86 -20.11
N ALA A 88 -4.65 21.59 -19.04
CA ALA A 88 -4.56 21.03 -17.71
C ALA A 88 -5.66 19.99 -17.48
N GLU A 89 -5.30 18.83 -16.94
CA GLU A 89 -6.29 17.82 -16.56
C GLU A 89 -6.88 18.14 -15.19
N LEU A 90 -8.15 17.83 -15.00
CA LEU A 90 -8.82 17.97 -13.70
C LEU A 90 -8.96 16.61 -13.03
N TRP A 91 -8.41 16.47 -11.83
CA TRP A 91 -8.53 15.27 -11.01
C TRP A 91 -9.51 15.55 -9.87
N VAL A 92 -10.57 14.76 -9.75
CA VAL A 92 -11.59 14.89 -8.70
C VAL A 92 -11.43 13.73 -7.72
N LEU A 93 -10.93 14.04 -6.53
CA LEU A 93 -10.68 13.10 -5.46
C LEU A 93 -11.86 13.11 -4.50
N THR A 94 -12.45 11.95 -4.21
CA THR A 94 -13.53 11.78 -3.23
C THR A 94 -13.29 10.52 -2.41
N GLU A 95 -14.14 10.27 -1.41
CA GLU A 95 -14.09 9.04 -0.63
C GLU A 95 -15.43 8.32 -0.63
N ALA A 96 -15.37 7.01 -0.38
CA ALA A 96 -16.52 6.22 0.00
C ALA A 96 -16.47 5.97 1.51
N TRP A 97 -17.28 6.71 2.26
CA TRP A 97 -17.34 6.64 3.72
C TRP A 97 -18.53 5.80 4.20
N TRP A 98 -18.27 4.87 5.11
CA TRP A 98 -19.28 3.92 5.60
C TRP A 98 -19.21 3.62 7.10
N SER A 99 -18.14 4.03 7.80
CA SER A 99 -17.88 3.65 9.20
C SER A 99 -19.00 4.03 10.18
N ALA A 100 -19.64 5.19 9.98
CA ALA A 100 -20.73 5.63 10.85
C ALA A 100 -22.06 4.87 10.68
N SER A 101 -22.17 4.00 9.67
CA SER A 101 -23.43 3.31 9.34
C SER A 101 -23.51 1.88 9.87
N LEU A 102 -22.75 1.56 10.92
CA LEU A 102 -22.59 0.18 11.39
C LEU A 102 -23.19 -0.05 12.77
N VAL A 103 -23.91 -1.16 12.87
CA VAL A 103 -24.28 -1.76 14.14
C VAL A 103 -23.22 -2.80 14.47
N ARG A 104 -22.40 -2.48 15.46
CA ARG A 104 -21.37 -3.39 15.95
C ARG A 104 -22.02 -4.59 16.66
N PRO A 105 -21.52 -5.82 16.46
CA PRO A 105 -21.96 -6.96 17.23
C PRO A 105 -21.62 -6.80 18.71
N ASP A 106 -22.30 -7.57 19.56
CA ASP A 106 -21.99 -7.60 20.99
C ASP A 106 -20.51 -7.94 21.25
N PHE A 107 -19.91 -7.25 22.21
CA PHE A 107 -18.50 -7.38 22.53
C PHE A 107 -18.10 -8.83 22.86
N TRP A 108 -18.92 -9.56 23.63
CA TRP A 108 -18.58 -10.93 24.03
C TRP A 108 -18.67 -11.90 22.87
N PHE A 109 -19.62 -11.67 21.97
CA PHE A 109 -19.69 -12.39 20.73
C PHE A 109 -18.39 -12.17 19.91
N LEU A 110 -17.92 -10.92 19.79
CA LEU A 110 -16.69 -10.59 19.07
C LEU A 110 -15.44 -11.18 19.70
N VAL A 111 -15.34 -11.21 21.03
CA VAL A 111 -14.25 -11.88 21.73
C VAL A 111 -14.18 -13.37 21.37
N GLY A 112 -15.32 -14.08 21.42
CA GLY A 112 -15.38 -15.51 21.07
C GLY A 112 -15.06 -15.76 19.60
N TYR A 113 -15.42 -14.82 18.72
CA TYR A 113 -15.01 -14.84 17.31
C TYR A 113 -13.50 -14.59 17.15
N PHE A 114 -12.97 -13.57 17.82
CA PHE A 114 -11.56 -13.18 17.78
C PHE A 114 -10.64 -14.32 18.21
N ILE A 115 -10.96 -15.04 19.29
CA ILE A 115 -10.15 -16.17 19.77
C ILE A 115 -9.96 -17.23 18.68
N ARG A 116 -11.02 -17.54 17.92
CA ARG A 116 -10.94 -18.49 16.80
C ARG A 116 -10.21 -17.90 15.60
N TYR A 117 -10.42 -16.62 15.33
CA TYR A 117 -9.81 -15.91 14.22
C TYR A 117 -8.28 -15.81 14.35
N ILE A 118 -7.80 -15.31 15.49
CA ILE A 118 -6.39 -14.98 15.69
C ILE A 118 -5.47 -16.20 15.64
N GLN A 119 -5.91 -17.38 16.11
CA GLN A 119 -5.13 -18.60 15.95
C GLN A 119 -4.85 -18.91 14.48
N ARG A 120 -5.88 -18.77 13.63
CA ARG A 120 -5.75 -19.00 12.19
C ARG A 120 -4.95 -17.89 11.51
N ALA A 121 -5.19 -16.63 11.87
CA ALA A 121 -4.46 -15.48 11.34
C ALA A 121 -2.96 -15.55 11.68
N CYS A 122 -2.60 -15.83 12.95
CA CYS A 122 -1.21 -16.03 13.37
C CYS A 122 -0.56 -17.20 12.64
N GLY A 123 -1.29 -18.29 12.40
CA GLY A 123 -0.81 -19.41 11.58
C GLY A 123 -0.46 -19.01 10.15
N GLU A 124 -1.36 -18.27 9.47
CA GLU A 124 -1.11 -17.76 8.11
C GLU A 124 0.04 -16.74 8.06
N LEU A 125 0.15 -15.88 9.06
CA LEU A 125 1.24 -14.90 9.17
C LEU A 125 2.58 -15.58 9.41
N PHE A 126 2.63 -16.57 10.30
CA PHE A 126 3.82 -17.39 10.51
C PHE A 126 4.23 -18.11 9.21
N GLN A 127 3.29 -18.75 8.52
CA GLN A 127 3.58 -19.41 7.23
C GLN A 127 4.08 -18.42 6.17
N THR A 128 3.57 -17.19 6.17
CA THR A 128 4.02 -16.13 5.27
C THR A 128 5.47 -15.72 5.55
N VAL A 129 5.84 -15.59 6.82
CA VAL A 129 7.22 -15.31 7.22
C VAL A 129 8.14 -16.48 6.87
N VAL A 130 7.72 -17.73 7.09
CA VAL A 130 8.47 -18.92 6.68
C VAL A 130 8.68 -18.95 5.16
N ARG A 131 7.66 -18.59 4.36
CA ARG A 131 7.80 -18.46 2.91
C ARG A 131 8.82 -17.40 2.52
N ARG A 132 8.85 -16.25 3.20
CA ARG A 132 9.91 -15.24 3.00
C ARG A 132 11.29 -15.79 3.34
N LEU A 133 11.45 -16.42 4.50
CA LEU A 133 12.72 -17.04 4.90
C LEU A 133 13.21 -18.08 3.88
N LYS A 134 12.30 -18.88 3.30
CA LYS A 134 12.63 -19.83 2.22
C LYS A 134 13.00 -19.13 0.91
N ARG A 135 12.34 -18.02 0.56
CA ARG A 135 12.64 -17.23 -0.64
C ARG A 135 14.06 -16.69 -0.61
N HIS A 136 14.52 -16.22 0.55
CA HIS A 136 15.89 -15.76 0.75
C HIS A 136 16.96 -16.81 0.39
N TRP A 137 16.59 -18.10 0.41
CA TRP A 137 17.48 -19.20 0.06
C TRP A 137 17.52 -19.51 -1.44
N HIS A 138 16.46 -19.16 -2.18
CA HIS A 138 16.27 -19.75 -3.51
C HIS A 138 16.71 -18.85 -4.67
N TYR A 139 16.50 -17.53 -4.68
CA TYR A 139 17.05 -16.66 -5.74
C TYR A 139 17.08 -15.18 -5.33
N PRO A 140 18.17 -14.43 -5.56
CA PRO A 140 18.14 -12.97 -5.51
C PRO A 140 17.41 -12.44 -6.75
N ASP A 141 16.34 -11.68 -6.54
CA ASP A 141 15.67 -10.89 -7.58
C ASP A 141 16.55 -9.71 -8.01
N SER A 142 16.37 -9.24 -9.24
CA SER A 142 16.95 -8.01 -9.77
C SER A 142 16.70 -6.78 -8.89
N THR A 143 15.65 -6.77 -8.07
CA THR A 143 15.36 -5.67 -7.13
C THR A 143 15.83 -5.94 -5.70
N ASP A 144 16.41 -7.12 -5.44
CA ASP A 144 16.87 -7.47 -4.11
C ASP A 144 18.08 -6.62 -3.70
N PRO A 145 18.15 -6.25 -2.42
CA PRO A 145 19.22 -5.40 -1.96
C PRO A 145 20.52 -6.21 -1.80
N GLY A 146 21.62 -5.52 -1.47
CA GLY A 146 22.90 -6.20 -1.25
C GLY A 146 22.84 -7.22 -0.09
N ARG A 147 23.84 -8.11 -0.01
CA ARG A 147 23.93 -9.20 0.99
C ARG A 147 23.69 -8.75 2.43
N TRP A 148 24.12 -7.54 2.78
CA TRP A 148 23.93 -6.98 4.11
C TRP A 148 22.45 -6.71 4.42
N ALA A 149 21.73 -6.06 3.50
CA ALA A 149 20.30 -5.78 3.67
C ALA A 149 19.47 -7.07 3.65
N TRP A 150 19.89 -8.04 2.84
CA TRP A 150 19.34 -9.40 2.88
C TRP A 150 19.48 -10.05 4.26
N LEU A 151 20.64 -9.94 4.91
CA LEU A 151 20.85 -10.49 6.25
C LEU A 151 19.93 -9.83 7.28
N VAL A 152 19.77 -8.51 7.19
CA VAL A 152 18.86 -7.77 8.08
C VAL A 152 17.42 -8.18 7.86
N ASP A 153 16.98 -8.32 6.61
CA ASP A 153 15.63 -8.79 6.29
C ASP A 153 15.38 -10.21 6.82
N TRP A 154 16.39 -11.09 6.70
CA TRP A 154 16.33 -12.44 7.27
C TRP A 154 16.20 -12.42 8.80
N ILE A 155 17.04 -11.63 9.50
CA ILE A 155 16.98 -11.50 10.96
C ILE A 155 15.62 -10.91 11.40
N ASN A 156 15.17 -9.84 10.73
CA ASN A 156 13.93 -9.18 11.06
C ASN A 156 12.71 -10.08 10.79
N SER A 157 12.77 -10.90 9.73
CA SER A 157 11.79 -11.96 9.47
C SER A 157 11.79 -13.02 10.57
N LEU A 158 12.97 -13.47 11.04
CA LEU A 158 13.06 -14.43 12.14
C LEU A 158 12.46 -13.87 13.44
N VAL A 159 12.82 -12.63 13.81
CA VAL A 159 12.25 -11.93 14.97
C VAL A 159 10.74 -11.82 14.83
N THR A 160 10.26 -11.45 13.65
CA THR A 160 8.82 -11.37 13.36
C THR A 160 8.11 -12.72 13.52
N ALA A 161 8.71 -13.81 13.04
CA ALA A 161 8.17 -15.16 13.23
C ALA A 161 8.01 -15.50 14.72
N ILE A 162 9.04 -15.19 15.52
CA ILE A 162 9.02 -15.40 16.97
C ILE A 162 7.93 -14.54 17.61
N VAL A 163 7.82 -13.26 17.24
CA VAL A 163 6.77 -12.37 17.74
C VAL A 163 5.38 -12.92 17.42
N TYR A 164 5.12 -13.42 16.21
CA TYR A 164 3.82 -14.02 15.89
C TYR A 164 3.53 -15.29 16.69
N LEU A 165 4.54 -16.12 16.97
CA LEU A 165 4.37 -17.28 17.85
C LEU A 165 4.09 -16.83 19.30
N VAL A 166 4.88 -15.91 19.84
CA VAL A 166 4.70 -15.42 21.21
C VAL A 166 3.35 -14.72 21.35
N VAL A 167 3.02 -13.77 20.49
CA VAL A 167 1.73 -13.05 20.54
C VAL A 167 0.57 -14.02 20.29
N GLY A 168 0.68 -14.92 19.31
CA GLY A 168 -0.37 -15.87 18.96
C GLY A 168 -0.66 -16.91 20.06
N TYR A 169 0.36 -17.41 20.76
CA TYR A 169 0.19 -18.43 21.79
C TYR A 169 0.15 -17.85 23.21
N VAL A 170 1.13 -17.02 23.57
CA VAL A 170 1.21 -16.40 24.91
C VAL A 170 0.19 -15.28 25.02
N GLY A 171 0.11 -14.39 24.02
CA GLY A 171 -0.86 -13.30 24.02
C GLY A 171 -2.29 -13.82 24.15
N MET A 172 -2.64 -14.92 23.47
CA MET A 172 -3.96 -15.54 23.62
C MET A 172 -4.23 -16.13 25.00
N SER A 173 -3.20 -16.74 25.59
CA SER A 173 -3.29 -17.28 26.95
C SER A 173 -3.45 -16.17 28.00
N LEU A 174 -3.00 -14.94 27.70
CA LEU A 174 -3.15 -13.76 28.57
C LEU A 174 -4.46 -12.99 28.33
N VAL A 175 -4.88 -12.86 27.06
CA VAL A 175 -6.12 -12.16 26.70
C VAL A 175 -7.33 -12.86 27.29
N LEU A 176 -7.37 -14.20 27.28
CA LEU A 176 -8.52 -14.95 27.79
C LEU A 176 -8.81 -14.68 29.29
N PRO A 177 -7.84 -14.76 30.22
CA PRO A 177 -8.04 -14.34 31.60
C PRO A 177 -8.47 -12.87 31.75
N ILE A 178 -7.86 -11.95 31.01
CA ILE A 178 -8.22 -10.51 31.07
C ILE A 178 -9.68 -10.31 30.66
N VAL A 179 -10.10 -10.97 29.59
CA VAL A 179 -11.47 -11.01 29.11
C VAL A 179 -12.42 -11.64 30.12
N LEU A 180 -12.02 -12.73 30.79
CA LEU A 180 -12.85 -13.34 31.84
C LEU A 180 -12.98 -12.42 33.07
N LEU A 181 -11.89 -11.74 33.45
CA LEU A 181 -11.85 -10.79 34.54
C LEU A 181 -12.70 -9.53 34.24
N SER A 182 -12.81 -9.11 32.99
CA SER A 182 -13.66 -7.96 32.62
C SER A 182 -15.16 -8.24 32.73
N ARG A 183 -15.57 -9.51 32.94
CA ARG A 183 -16.96 -9.86 33.32
C ARG A 183 -17.28 -9.51 34.76
N LEU A 184 -16.28 -9.34 35.61
CA LEU A 184 -16.52 -8.92 36.97
C LEU A 184 -16.98 -7.45 36.95
N PRO A 185 -18.05 -7.08 37.67
CA PRO A 185 -18.58 -5.72 37.74
C PRO A 185 -17.68 -4.83 38.61
N VAL A 186 -16.39 -4.79 38.31
CA VAL A 186 -15.37 -3.98 38.98
C VAL A 186 -14.96 -2.88 38.00
N PRO A 187 -15.38 -1.62 38.23
CA PRO A 187 -15.17 -0.53 37.28
C PRO A 187 -13.72 -0.36 36.82
N ALA A 188 -12.75 -0.58 37.72
CA ALA A 188 -11.32 -0.50 37.41
C ALA A 188 -10.83 -1.59 36.43
N LEU A 189 -11.35 -2.82 36.54
CA LEU A 189 -11.01 -3.91 35.62
C LEU A 189 -11.68 -3.70 34.27
N GLN A 190 -12.92 -3.19 34.29
CA GLN A 190 -13.64 -2.84 33.08
C GLN A 190 -12.93 -1.70 32.35
N SER A 191 -12.58 -0.59 33.01
CA SER A 191 -11.86 0.52 32.37
C SER A 191 -10.49 0.11 31.84
N LEU A 192 -9.80 -0.83 32.49
CA LEU A 192 -8.53 -1.38 31.99
C LEU A 192 -8.73 -2.21 30.71
N ALA A 193 -9.68 -3.14 30.73
CA ALA A 193 -9.95 -4.01 29.60
C ALA A 193 -10.57 -3.26 28.41
N PHE A 194 -11.45 -2.28 28.67
CA PHE A 194 -12.17 -1.51 27.66
C PHE A 194 -11.46 -0.19 27.27
N GLY A 195 -10.42 0.24 27.98
CA GLY A 195 -9.94 1.62 27.94
C GLY A 195 -9.15 2.08 26.71
N SER A 196 -8.83 1.21 25.75
CA SER A 196 -8.31 1.65 24.41
C SER A 196 -7.92 0.47 23.52
N VAL A 197 -7.15 -0.48 24.04
CA VAL A 197 -6.51 -1.51 23.19
C VAL A 197 -7.51 -2.56 22.72
N LEU A 198 -8.28 -3.14 23.64
CA LEU A 198 -9.23 -4.18 23.29
C LEU A 198 -10.43 -3.61 22.53
N ASP A 199 -10.83 -2.38 22.83
CA ASP A 199 -11.94 -1.72 22.15
C ASP A 199 -11.60 -1.42 20.69
N SER A 200 -10.44 -0.79 20.46
CA SER A 200 -9.99 -0.48 19.09
C SER A 200 -9.72 -1.74 18.26
N LEU A 201 -9.12 -2.77 18.85
CA LEU A 201 -8.82 -4.00 18.12
C LEU A 201 -10.07 -4.87 17.90
N VAL A 202 -10.79 -5.20 18.97
CA VAL A 202 -11.90 -6.17 18.93
C VAL A 202 -13.16 -5.53 18.36
N GLN A 203 -13.57 -4.36 18.84
CA GLN A 203 -14.83 -3.77 18.37
C GLN A 203 -14.70 -3.16 16.99
N ILE A 204 -13.64 -2.40 16.73
CA ILE A 204 -13.52 -1.68 15.46
C ILE A 204 -13.01 -2.62 14.37
N GLN A 205 -11.78 -3.11 14.46
CA GLN A 205 -11.18 -3.89 13.37
C GLN A 205 -11.89 -5.23 13.16
N ILE A 206 -12.05 -6.02 14.23
CA ILE A 206 -12.66 -7.37 14.11
C ILE A 206 -14.17 -7.28 13.99
N GLY A 207 -14.81 -6.36 14.71
CA GLY A 207 -16.25 -6.18 14.67
C GLY A 207 -16.74 -5.76 13.29
N GLU A 208 -16.12 -4.77 12.66
CA GLU A 208 -16.49 -4.33 11.32
C GLU A 208 -16.19 -5.40 10.26
N PHE A 209 -15.08 -6.14 10.40
CA PHE A 209 -14.77 -7.23 9.49
C PHE A 209 -15.79 -8.35 9.60
N TYR A 210 -16.16 -8.72 10.84
CA TYR A 210 -17.21 -9.70 11.09
C TYR A 210 -18.52 -9.24 10.47
N THR A 211 -18.91 -7.99 10.71
CA THR A 211 -20.14 -7.40 10.16
C THR A 211 -20.13 -7.46 8.64
N TYR A 212 -19.04 -7.09 7.98
CA TYR A 212 -18.95 -7.17 6.52
C TYR A 212 -19.12 -8.61 5.99
N LEU A 213 -18.51 -9.59 6.66
CA LEU A 213 -18.54 -10.97 6.19
C LEU A 213 -19.86 -11.70 6.51
N ASN A 214 -20.55 -11.32 7.58
CA ASN A 214 -21.66 -12.11 8.13
C ASN A 214 -23.01 -11.37 8.10
N ASP A 215 -23.03 -10.03 8.07
CA ASP A 215 -24.26 -9.23 7.96
C ASP A 215 -24.44 -8.72 6.53
N ARG A 216 -25.29 -9.40 5.76
CA ARG A 216 -25.55 -9.07 4.36
C ARG A 216 -26.15 -7.69 4.17
N LEU A 217 -26.93 -7.18 5.13
CA LEU A 217 -27.56 -5.86 5.02
C LEU A 217 -26.51 -4.76 5.20
N GLN A 218 -25.70 -4.84 6.25
CA GLN A 218 -24.62 -3.88 6.48
C GLN A 218 -23.55 -3.96 5.38
N ALA A 219 -23.19 -5.16 4.93
CA ALA A 219 -22.26 -5.33 3.81
C ALA A 219 -22.81 -4.78 2.49
N ALA A 220 -24.11 -4.90 2.23
CA ALA A 220 -24.75 -4.25 1.07
C ALA A 220 -24.70 -2.72 1.19
N ASN A 221 -24.93 -2.17 2.39
CA ASN A 221 -24.80 -0.74 2.64
C ASN A 221 -23.37 -0.23 2.40
N MET A 222 -22.34 -0.90 2.92
CA MET A 222 -20.94 -0.53 2.68
C MET A 222 -20.61 -0.50 1.18
N ARG A 223 -21.01 -1.56 0.44
CA ARG A 223 -20.81 -1.64 -1.02
C ARG A 223 -21.58 -0.56 -1.78
N ARG A 224 -22.78 -0.21 -1.31
CA ARG A 224 -23.60 0.89 -1.85
C ARG A 224 -22.87 2.23 -1.73
N GLN A 225 -22.14 2.50 -0.65
CA GLN A 225 -21.40 3.77 -0.50
C GLN A 225 -20.28 3.93 -1.55
N VAL A 226 -19.55 2.85 -1.86
CA VAL A 226 -18.58 2.85 -2.96
C VAL A 226 -19.26 3.12 -4.29
N ALA A 227 -20.36 2.42 -4.57
CA ALA A 227 -21.15 2.61 -5.79
C ALA A 227 -21.70 4.04 -5.94
N ALA A 228 -22.21 4.63 -4.85
CA ALA A 228 -22.73 5.99 -4.82
C ALA A 228 -21.64 7.02 -5.15
N SER A 229 -20.44 6.85 -4.59
CA SER A 229 -19.30 7.74 -4.83
C SER A 229 -18.81 7.68 -6.28
N ILE A 230 -18.76 6.48 -6.86
CA ILE A 230 -18.45 6.29 -8.29
C ILE A 230 -19.53 6.96 -9.16
N ASN A 231 -20.80 6.72 -8.87
CA ASN A 231 -21.92 7.32 -9.62
C ASN A 231 -21.88 8.84 -9.56
N TRP A 232 -21.59 9.43 -8.39
CA TRP A 232 -21.45 10.86 -8.22
C TRP A 232 -20.30 11.45 -9.08
N LEU A 233 -19.13 10.80 -9.11
CA LEU A 233 -18.03 11.23 -9.98
C LEU A 233 -18.43 11.24 -11.46
N VAL A 234 -19.13 10.20 -11.92
CA VAL A 234 -19.53 10.09 -13.33
C VAL A 234 -20.67 11.07 -13.67
N LYS A 235 -21.71 11.14 -12.84
CA LYS A 235 -22.94 11.89 -13.16
C LYS A 235 -22.86 13.38 -12.78
N ASN A 236 -22.22 13.71 -11.65
CA ASN A 236 -22.16 15.08 -11.13
C ASN A 236 -20.84 15.78 -11.45
N GLN A 237 -19.74 15.03 -11.58
CA GLN A 237 -18.42 15.59 -11.88
C GLN A 237 -17.98 15.30 -13.32
N HIS A 238 -18.81 14.62 -14.12
CA HIS A 238 -18.55 14.28 -15.52
C HIS A 238 -17.18 13.60 -15.73
N CYS A 239 -16.75 12.78 -14.76
CA CYS A 239 -15.48 12.06 -14.86
C CYS A 239 -15.53 11.05 -16.02
N GLU A 240 -14.58 11.15 -16.94
CA GLU A 240 -14.48 10.27 -18.11
C GLU A 240 -13.89 8.91 -17.78
N SER A 241 -13.09 8.86 -16.71
CA SER A 241 -12.48 7.67 -16.12
C SER A 241 -12.48 7.78 -14.60
N VAL A 242 -12.63 6.65 -13.92
CA VAL A 242 -12.64 6.53 -12.47
C VAL A 242 -11.67 5.45 -12.03
N SER A 243 -10.80 5.79 -11.09
CA SER A 243 -9.93 4.84 -10.38
C SER A 243 -10.45 4.65 -8.96
N VAL A 244 -10.70 3.39 -8.58
CA VAL A 244 -11.11 3.01 -7.22
C VAL A 244 -9.89 2.57 -6.45
N ILE A 245 -9.67 3.18 -5.29
CA ILE A 245 -8.43 3.05 -4.53
C ILE A 245 -8.77 2.65 -3.13
N ALA A 246 -8.39 1.44 -2.78
CA ALA A 246 -8.86 0.81 -1.56
C ALA A 246 -7.68 0.42 -0.68
N HIS A 247 -7.86 0.55 0.63
CA HIS A 247 -6.87 0.16 1.63
C HIS A 247 -7.48 -0.82 2.62
N SER A 248 -6.72 -1.84 3.03
CA SER A 248 -7.15 -2.79 4.07
C SER A 248 -8.53 -3.41 3.76
N GLY A 249 -9.47 -3.42 4.73
CA GLY A 249 -10.86 -3.85 4.55
C GLY A 249 -11.66 -3.11 3.49
N GLY A 250 -11.26 -1.88 3.15
CA GLY A 250 -11.80 -1.16 2.01
C GLY A 250 -11.59 -1.92 0.71
N CYS A 251 -10.54 -2.75 0.60
CA CYS A 251 -10.30 -3.60 -0.56
C CYS A 251 -11.41 -4.62 -0.74
N ASP A 252 -11.87 -5.24 0.34
CA ASP A 252 -12.98 -6.18 0.32
C ASP A 252 -14.28 -5.51 -0.08
N ILE A 253 -14.54 -4.32 0.45
CA ILE A 253 -15.76 -3.54 0.17
C ILE A 253 -15.76 -3.05 -1.28
N ALA A 254 -14.63 -2.50 -1.77
CA ALA A 254 -14.49 -2.04 -3.14
C ALA A 254 -14.62 -3.20 -4.14
N PHE A 255 -13.92 -4.32 -3.89
CA PHE A 255 -14.05 -5.52 -4.70
C PHE A 255 -15.49 -6.04 -4.70
N GLY A 256 -16.11 -6.12 -3.52
CA GLY A 256 -17.50 -6.52 -3.37
C GLY A 256 -18.47 -5.62 -4.13
N ALA A 257 -18.27 -4.30 -4.11
CA ALA A 257 -19.11 -3.34 -4.83
C ALA A 257 -18.97 -3.50 -6.35
N LEU A 258 -17.74 -3.64 -6.85
CA LEU A 258 -17.46 -3.82 -8.27
C LEU A 258 -17.82 -5.20 -8.80
N THR A 259 -18.08 -6.18 -7.92
CA THR A 259 -18.48 -7.54 -8.31
C THR A 259 -19.95 -7.85 -8.07
N ASP A 260 -20.65 -7.09 -7.21
CA ASP A 260 -22.08 -7.29 -6.89
C ASP A 260 -22.98 -7.10 -8.12
N LEU A 261 -23.75 -8.13 -8.47
CA LEU A 261 -24.71 -8.08 -9.57
C LEU A 261 -25.88 -7.13 -9.29
N ALA A 262 -26.33 -7.01 -8.03
CA ALA A 262 -27.44 -6.15 -7.67
C ALA A 262 -27.12 -4.67 -7.91
N LEU A 263 -25.85 -4.28 -7.76
CA LEU A 263 -25.41 -2.91 -8.02
C LEU A 263 -25.24 -2.60 -9.52
N LYS A 264 -25.28 -3.62 -10.39
CA LYS A 264 -25.02 -3.51 -11.84
C LYS A 264 -26.28 -3.57 -12.71
N GLN A 265 -27.43 -3.83 -12.10
CA GLN A 265 -28.71 -3.89 -12.83
C GLN A 265 -29.09 -2.50 -13.37
N ALA A 266 -29.93 -2.47 -14.41
CA ALA A 266 -30.46 -1.21 -14.92
C ALA A 266 -31.24 -0.48 -13.80
N GLY A 267 -31.01 0.83 -13.62
CA GLY A 267 -31.55 1.60 -12.50
C GLY A 267 -30.74 1.54 -11.21
N ALA A 268 -29.66 0.74 -11.15
CA ALA A 268 -28.79 0.67 -9.98
C ALA A 268 -27.71 1.77 -9.96
N LEU A 269 -26.90 1.84 -8.90
CA LEU A 269 -25.87 2.88 -8.77
C LEU A 269 -24.68 2.64 -9.72
N LEU A 270 -24.36 1.40 -10.05
CA LEU A 270 -23.32 1.04 -11.04
C LEU A 270 -23.95 0.52 -12.31
N GLU A 271 -24.93 1.26 -12.85
CA GLU A 271 -25.44 1.02 -14.20
C GLU A 271 -24.30 0.81 -15.22
N PRO A 272 -24.51 0.04 -16.29
CA PRO A 272 -23.45 -0.29 -17.25
C PRO A 272 -22.64 0.92 -17.74
N GLU A 273 -23.29 2.06 -17.98
CA GLU A 273 -22.60 3.29 -18.42
C GLU A 273 -21.71 3.92 -17.34
N VAL A 274 -22.07 3.80 -16.07
CA VAL A 274 -21.24 4.25 -14.94
C VAL A 274 -20.08 3.26 -14.73
N LEU A 275 -20.37 1.96 -14.75
CA LEU A 275 -19.36 0.92 -14.54
C LEU A 275 -18.29 0.90 -15.65
N LYS A 276 -18.67 1.20 -16.90
CA LYS A 276 -17.73 1.37 -18.03
C LYS A 276 -16.70 2.48 -17.81
N ARG A 277 -16.99 3.46 -16.93
CA ARG A 277 -16.06 4.53 -16.57
C ARG A 277 -15.06 4.12 -15.50
N VAL A 278 -15.31 3.02 -14.78
CA VAL A 278 -14.35 2.49 -13.81
C VAL A 278 -13.29 1.71 -14.57
N ASN A 279 -12.07 2.24 -14.63
CA ASN A 279 -10.98 1.64 -15.39
C ASN A 279 -10.03 0.84 -14.50
N LYS A 280 -9.96 1.16 -13.20
CA LYS A 280 -8.95 0.63 -12.29
C LYS A 280 -9.50 0.35 -10.89
N LEU A 281 -9.06 -0.78 -10.33
CA LEU A 281 -9.08 -1.09 -8.91
C LEU A 281 -7.63 -1.19 -8.42
N ILE A 282 -7.25 -0.31 -7.50
CA ILE A 282 -5.91 -0.29 -6.89
C ILE A 282 -6.09 -0.64 -5.42
N THR A 283 -5.53 -1.76 -4.98
CA THR A 283 -5.62 -2.24 -3.59
C THR A 283 -4.29 -2.04 -2.86
N PHE A 284 -4.36 -1.57 -1.62
CA PHE A 284 -3.22 -1.40 -0.72
C PHE A 284 -3.43 -2.22 0.54
N GLY A 285 -2.49 -3.09 0.88
CA GLY A 285 -2.59 -3.82 2.15
C GLY A 285 -3.84 -4.72 2.23
N SER A 286 -4.25 -5.33 1.10
CA SER A 286 -5.57 -5.94 0.96
C SER A 286 -5.88 -7.06 1.97
N SER A 287 -7.05 -6.99 2.63
CA SER A 287 -7.56 -8.06 3.50
C SER A 287 -8.37 -9.15 2.76
N LEU A 288 -8.42 -9.14 1.43
CA LEU A 288 -9.11 -10.18 0.65
C LEU A 288 -8.66 -11.60 1.01
N ASN A 289 -7.36 -11.79 1.27
CA ASN A 289 -6.82 -13.06 1.74
C ASN A 289 -7.44 -13.51 3.08
N HIS A 290 -7.66 -12.58 4.00
CA HIS A 290 -8.34 -12.87 5.26
C HIS A 290 -9.84 -13.13 5.05
N SER A 291 -10.50 -12.38 4.18
CA SER A 291 -11.92 -12.61 3.88
C SER A 291 -12.16 -14.00 3.31
N TRP A 292 -11.35 -14.41 2.33
CA TRP A 292 -11.43 -15.75 1.74
C TRP A 292 -11.03 -16.85 2.72
N LEU A 293 -10.12 -16.57 3.66
CA LEU A 293 -9.77 -17.49 4.71
C LEU A 293 -10.97 -17.78 5.64
N LEU A 294 -11.67 -16.73 6.06
CA LEU A 294 -12.77 -16.84 7.03
C LEU A 294 -14.12 -17.19 6.42
N ALA A 295 -14.38 -16.69 5.22
CA ALA A 295 -15.63 -16.85 4.50
C ALA A 295 -15.34 -17.13 3.01
N PRO A 296 -14.87 -18.34 2.66
CA PRO A 296 -14.43 -18.68 1.30
C PRO A 296 -15.54 -18.59 0.24
N THR A 297 -16.80 -18.49 0.65
CA THR A 297 -17.97 -18.34 -0.22
C THR A 297 -18.39 -16.88 -0.39
N VAL A 298 -17.78 -15.94 0.35
CA VAL A 298 -17.99 -14.50 0.24
C VAL A 298 -16.88 -13.91 -0.66
N GLN A 299 -17.15 -12.81 -1.36
CA GLN A 299 -16.23 -12.21 -2.34
C GLN A 299 -15.79 -13.16 -3.47
N VAL A 300 -16.70 -14.02 -3.95
CA VAL A 300 -16.45 -14.96 -5.06
C VAL A 300 -16.82 -14.39 -6.44
N GLY A 301 -17.21 -13.12 -6.51
CA GLY A 301 -17.53 -12.46 -7.77
C GLY A 301 -16.28 -12.23 -8.63
N CYS A 302 -16.50 -12.00 -9.92
CA CYS A 302 -15.42 -11.69 -10.87
C CYS A 302 -15.46 -10.21 -11.23
N LEU A 303 -14.30 -9.54 -11.20
CA LEU A 303 -14.21 -8.16 -11.66
C LEU A 303 -14.60 -8.07 -13.14
N PRO A 304 -15.31 -7.01 -13.54
CA PRO A 304 -15.56 -6.71 -14.96
C PRO A 304 -14.27 -6.71 -15.77
N GLU A 305 -14.34 -7.28 -16.97
CA GLU A 305 -13.16 -7.60 -17.79
C GLU A 305 -12.37 -6.38 -18.28
N HIS A 306 -12.95 -5.18 -18.23
CA HIS A 306 -12.26 -3.93 -18.59
C HIS A 306 -11.51 -3.29 -17.43
N ILE A 307 -11.72 -3.73 -16.18
CA ILE A 307 -11.11 -3.12 -14.99
C ILE A 307 -9.70 -3.67 -14.77
N HIS A 308 -8.69 -2.81 -14.81
CA HIS A 308 -7.33 -3.13 -14.40
C HIS A 308 -7.26 -3.32 -12.88
N TRP A 309 -6.70 -4.43 -12.41
CA TRP A 309 -6.46 -4.65 -10.98
C TRP A 309 -4.96 -4.65 -10.66
N LEU A 310 -4.55 -3.62 -9.91
CA LEU A 310 -3.23 -3.50 -9.30
C LEU A 310 -3.35 -3.74 -7.79
N ASP A 311 -2.58 -4.67 -7.26
CA ASP A 311 -2.49 -4.97 -5.83
C ASP A 311 -1.09 -4.64 -5.31
N ILE A 312 -1.00 -3.67 -4.40
CA ILE A 312 0.23 -3.23 -3.77
C ILE A 312 0.23 -3.70 -2.31
N TRP A 313 1.23 -4.49 -1.95
CA TRP A 313 1.34 -5.04 -0.60
C TRP A 313 2.77 -4.93 -0.09
N SER A 314 2.93 -4.97 1.24
CA SER A 314 4.26 -4.98 1.84
C SER A 314 4.50 -6.31 2.51
N ALA A 315 5.74 -6.75 2.40
CA ALA A 315 6.22 -7.95 3.03
C ALA A 315 5.93 -7.99 4.55
N TYR A 316 6.05 -6.86 5.23
CA TYR A 316 5.83 -6.75 6.67
C TYR A 316 4.42 -6.29 7.01
N ASP A 317 3.52 -6.13 6.03
CA ASP A 317 2.12 -5.88 6.33
C ASP A 317 1.44 -7.18 6.79
N SER A 318 0.94 -7.18 8.04
CA SER A 318 0.24 -8.30 8.66
C SER A 318 -1.17 -8.55 8.12
N VAL A 319 -1.67 -7.74 7.19
CA VAL A 319 -2.99 -7.92 6.60
C VAL A 319 -2.95 -8.76 5.32
N PRO A 320 -2.31 -8.34 4.21
CA PRO A 320 -2.18 -9.16 3.02
C PRO A 320 -1.16 -10.29 3.23
N GLY A 321 0.02 -9.96 3.78
CA GLY A 321 1.23 -10.79 3.89
C GLY A 321 1.83 -11.31 2.57
N LYS A 322 1.00 -11.47 1.54
CA LYS A 322 1.25 -12.10 0.24
C LYS A 322 0.26 -11.53 -0.79
N TRP A 323 0.50 -11.85 -2.06
CA TRP A 323 -0.41 -11.56 -3.17
C TRP A 323 -1.83 -12.12 -2.94
N PRO A 324 -2.86 -11.64 -3.67
CA PRO A 324 -4.21 -12.16 -3.55
C PRO A 324 -4.28 -13.64 -3.96
N ASN A 325 -4.80 -14.48 -3.06
CA ASN A 325 -4.85 -15.92 -3.20
C ASN A 325 -6.26 -16.46 -2.83
N PRO A 326 -7.24 -16.35 -3.74
CA PRO A 326 -8.60 -16.80 -3.51
C PRO A 326 -8.70 -18.33 -3.35
N PRO A 327 -9.85 -18.83 -2.85
CA PRO A 327 -10.08 -20.25 -2.72
C PRO A 327 -9.95 -20.97 -4.06
N SER A 328 -9.56 -22.24 -4.03
CA SER A 328 -9.41 -23.05 -5.23
C SER A 328 -10.72 -23.10 -6.03
N GLY A 329 -10.62 -22.88 -7.35
CA GLY A 329 -11.77 -22.89 -8.26
C GLY A 329 -12.51 -21.56 -8.39
N VAL A 330 -12.17 -20.54 -7.58
CA VAL A 330 -12.80 -19.21 -7.68
C VAL A 330 -12.03 -18.34 -8.68
N THR A 331 -12.73 -17.82 -9.69
CA THR A 331 -12.17 -16.86 -10.66
C THR A 331 -12.58 -15.45 -10.28
N VAL A 332 -11.65 -14.72 -9.65
CA VAL A 332 -11.88 -13.34 -9.17
C VAL A 332 -11.53 -12.27 -10.21
N PHE A 333 -10.74 -12.64 -11.23
CA PHE A 333 -10.26 -11.72 -12.25
C PHE A 333 -10.19 -12.39 -13.61
N LYS A 334 -10.92 -11.83 -14.58
CA LYS A 334 -10.98 -12.30 -15.97
C LYS A 334 -10.89 -11.09 -16.92
N PRO A 335 -9.69 -10.55 -17.14
CA PRO A 335 -9.49 -9.39 -17.98
C PRO A 335 -9.83 -9.69 -19.44
N SER A 336 -10.29 -8.67 -20.17
CA SER A 336 -10.54 -8.73 -21.60
C SER A 336 -9.21 -8.84 -22.34
N GLU A 337 -9.25 -9.35 -23.57
CA GLU A 337 -8.07 -9.40 -24.43
C GLU A 337 -7.41 -8.02 -24.59
N HIS A 338 -8.23 -6.97 -24.76
CA HIS A 338 -7.74 -5.60 -24.83
C HIS A 338 -6.95 -5.23 -23.57
N LEU A 339 -7.48 -5.52 -22.38
CA LEU A 339 -6.79 -5.22 -21.13
C LEU A 339 -5.52 -6.05 -20.95
N VAL A 340 -5.56 -7.34 -21.31
CA VAL A 340 -4.39 -8.23 -21.28
C VAL A 340 -3.26 -7.67 -22.14
N ARG A 341 -3.56 -7.27 -23.38
CA ARG A 341 -2.58 -6.65 -24.28
C ARG A 341 -2.12 -5.28 -23.77
N ALA A 342 -3.04 -4.44 -23.31
CA ALA A 342 -2.74 -3.08 -22.86
C ALA A 342 -1.87 -3.04 -21.61
N GLN A 343 -2.02 -4.01 -20.71
CA GLN A 343 -1.30 -4.06 -19.43
C GLN A 343 -0.18 -5.11 -19.40
N GLY A 344 -0.01 -5.89 -20.48
CA GLY A 344 0.96 -6.98 -20.54
C GLY A 344 0.69 -8.07 -19.51
N LEU A 345 -0.58 -8.43 -19.28
CA LEU A 345 -0.94 -9.46 -18.31
C LEU A 345 -0.58 -10.84 -18.85
N LEU A 346 -0.08 -11.71 -17.98
CA LEU A 346 0.24 -13.09 -18.32
C LEU A 346 -0.72 -14.03 -17.59
N ALA A 347 -1.30 -14.97 -18.31
CA ALA A 347 -2.05 -16.07 -17.71
C ALA A 347 -1.08 -16.94 -16.90
N ARG A 348 -1.45 -17.30 -15.67
CA ARG A 348 -0.62 -18.14 -14.79
C ARG A 348 -1.47 -19.18 -14.08
N PRO A 349 -0.97 -20.42 -13.93
CA PRO A 349 -1.72 -21.48 -13.25
C PRO A 349 -1.95 -21.19 -11.76
N ALA A 350 -1.02 -20.45 -11.13
CA ALA A 350 -1.08 -20.09 -9.72
C ALA A 350 -0.99 -18.57 -9.52
N ALA A 351 -1.53 -18.11 -8.39
CA ALA A 351 -1.54 -16.71 -8.01
C ALA A 351 -0.14 -16.16 -7.68
N ASP A 352 0.76 -17.04 -7.24
CA ASP A 352 2.12 -16.68 -6.84
C ASP A 352 2.92 -16.16 -8.04
N PRO A 353 3.30 -14.88 -8.05
CA PRO A 353 4.06 -14.32 -9.16
C PRO A 353 5.43 -14.97 -9.33
N SER A 354 6.00 -15.59 -8.29
CA SER A 354 7.29 -16.28 -8.34
C SER A 354 7.22 -17.69 -8.95
N THR A 355 6.02 -18.27 -9.07
CA THR A 355 5.85 -19.60 -9.70
C THR A 355 5.83 -19.56 -11.23
N ALA A 356 5.80 -18.37 -11.82
CA ALA A 356 6.17 -18.23 -13.22
C ALA A 356 7.65 -18.61 -13.32
N ASN A 357 7.96 -19.79 -13.86
CA ASN A 357 9.31 -20.35 -14.00
C ASN A 357 10.29 -19.51 -14.86
N GLY A 358 9.94 -18.26 -15.20
CA GLY A 358 10.78 -17.30 -15.89
C GLY A 358 11.00 -16.08 -15.01
N ASP A 359 12.20 -15.49 -15.08
CA ASP A 359 12.45 -14.13 -14.63
C ASP A 359 11.24 -13.25 -14.99
N PRO A 360 10.72 -12.39 -14.08
CA PRO A 360 9.71 -11.40 -14.41
C PRO A 360 10.32 -10.28 -15.28
N THR A 361 11.00 -10.64 -16.37
CA THR A 361 11.18 -9.73 -17.49
C THR A 361 9.80 -9.37 -17.99
N PRO A 362 9.39 -8.10 -17.94
CA PRO A 362 8.08 -7.73 -18.42
C PRO A 362 7.99 -7.99 -19.92
N ALA A 363 6.83 -8.52 -20.31
CA ALA A 363 6.45 -8.75 -21.69
C ALA A 363 6.58 -7.44 -22.48
N ARG A 364 7.13 -7.47 -23.70
CA ARG A 364 7.09 -6.33 -24.63
C ARG A 364 5.77 -6.37 -25.43
N VAL A 365 5.33 -5.23 -25.92
CA VAL A 365 4.15 -5.13 -26.79
C VAL A 365 4.59 -4.54 -28.13
N SER A 366 4.25 -5.18 -29.24
CA SER A 366 4.52 -4.65 -30.59
C SER A 366 3.50 -3.57 -30.98
N GLU A 367 3.93 -2.61 -31.82
CA GLU A 367 3.10 -1.49 -32.27
C GLU A 367 1.94 -1.90 -33.20
N ASP A 368 2.02 -3.07 -33.83
CA ASP A 368 0.93 -3.63 -34.65
C ASP A 368 -0.20 -4.26 -33.81
N GLY A 369 -0.07 -4.25 -32.47
CA GLY A 369 -1.02 -4.88 -31.56
C GLY A 369 -0.97 -6.42 -31.57
N ALA A 370 -0.06 -7.03 -32.33
CA ALA A 370 0.20 -8.46 -32.30
C ALA A 370 1.11 -8.79 -31.12
N GLY A 371 0.65 -8.60 -29.88
CA GLY A 371 1.48 -8.62 -28.67
C GLY A 371 2.57 -9.70 -28.69
N VAL A 372 3.84 -9.32 -28.73
CA VAL A 372 5.00 -10.24 -28.76
C VAL A 372 5.86 -10.11 -27.50
N GLU A 373 5.82 -11.14 -26.66
CA GLU A 373 6.63 -11.37 -25.45
C GLU A 373 8.07 -11.74 -25.80
N TRP A 374 9.04 -11.43 -24.94
CA TRP A 374 10.32 -12.14 -24.93
C TRP A 374 10.24 -13.23 -23.86
N VAL A 375 10.05 -14.47 -24.27
CA VAL A 375 10.20 -15.59 -23.35
C VAL A 375 11.67 -15.96 -23.32
N ARG A 376 12.27 -15.98 -22.12
CA ARG A 376 13.57 -16.65 -21.93
C ARG A 376 13.35 -18.14 -22.20
N VAL A 377 13.74 -18.60 -23.38
CA VAL A 377 13.57 -19.99 -23.78
C VAL A 377 14.63 -20.87 -23.14
N THR A 378 15.81 -20.31 -22.93
CA THR A 378 16.93 -21.10 -22.44
C THR A 378 17.84 -20.25 -21.59
N ARG A 379 18.08 -20.70 -20.35
CA ARG A 379 19.06 -20.09 -19.44
C ARG A 379 20.46 -20.60 -19.80
N LYS A 380 21.49 -19.77 -19.69
CA LYS A 380 22.88 -20.20 -19.81
C LYS A 380 23.13 -21.41 -18.89
N GLY A 381 23.60 -22.51 -19.46
CA GLY A 381 23.84 -23.78 -18.77
C GLY A 381 22.67 -24.77 -18.78
N GLN A 382 21.46 -24.37 -19.19
CA GLN A 382 20.32 -25.27 -19.35
C GLN A 382 20.58 -26.22 -20.52
N LYS A 383 20.28 -27.51 -20.30
CA LYS A 383 20.45 -28.55 -21.31
C LYS A 383 19.34 -28.42 -22.36
N LEU A 384 19.73 -28.17 -23.60
CA LEU A 384 18.85 -28.08 -24.77
C LEU A 384 18.37 -29.48 -25.19
N PRO A 385 17.29 -29.59 -25.99
CA PRO A 385 16.77 -30.87 -26.48
C PRO A 385 17.80 -31.72 -27.25
N ASP A 386 18.80 -31.07 -27.86
CA ASP A 386 19.92 -31.72 -28.56
C ASP A 386 21.04 -32.22 -27.62
N GLY A 387 20.88 -32.05 -26.30
CA GLY A 387 21.84 -32.44 -25.28
C GLY A 387 22.95 -31.42 -25.02
N SER A 388 23.08 -30.36 -25.84
CA SER A 388 24.02 -29.26 -25.62
C SER A 388 23.58 -28.38 -24.44
N ARG A 389 24.48 -27.54 -23.91
CA ARG A 389 24.11 -26.54 -22.90
C ARG A 389 24.04 -25.17 -23.56
N ALA A 390 23.02 -24.38 -23.27
CA ALA A 390 22.93 -23.01 -23.78
C ALA A 390 24.13 -22.19 -23.29
N ASN A 391 24.89 -21.60 -24.21
CA ASN A 391 26.08 -20.83 -23.88
C ASN A 391 25.77 -19.40 -23.40
N ASN A 392 24.58 -18.90 -23.74
CA ASN A 392 24.04 -17.60 -23.34
C ASN A 392 22.56 -17.75 -23.00
N ASP A 393 21.99 -16.77 -22.32
CA ASP A 393 20.54 -16.67 -22.20
C ASP A 393 19.97 -16.32 -23.59
N THR A 394 19.16 -17.22 -24.14
CA THR A 394 18.41 -16.97 -25.38
C THR A 394 17.00 -16.54 -25.04
N TYR A 395 16.62 -15.37 -25.56
CA TYR A 395 15.28 -14.84 -25.48
C TYR A 395 14.66 -14.99 -26.89
N THR A 396 13.45 -15.54 -26.99
CA THR A 396 12.70 -15.56 -28.24
C THR A 396 11.42 -14.79 -28.10
N TRP A 397 10.98 -14.24 -29.23
CA TRP A 397 9.70 -13.59 -29.37
C TRP A 397 8.57 -14.65 -29.35
N VAL A 398 7.72 -14.64 -28.33
CA VAL A 398 6.51 -15.46 -28.25
C VAL A 398 5.33 -14.51 -28.18
N PRO A 399 4.32 -14.58 -29.06
CA PRO A 399 3.15 -13.73 -28.90
C PRO A 399 2.51 -13.92 -27.51
N VAL A 400 2.21 -12.82 -26.80
CA VAL A 400 1.30 -12.82 -25.65
C VAL A 400 -0.07 -13.19 -26.21
N THR A 401 -0.31 -14.48 -26.29
CA THR A 401 -1.61 -15.00 -26.71
C THR A 401 -2.55 -14.88 -25.52
N TYR A 402 -3.63 -14.14 -25.71
CA TYR A 402 -4.74 -14.20 -24.77
C TYR A 402 -5.22 -15.65 -24.74
N ASP A 403 -4.98 -16.33 -23.62
CA ASP A 403 -5.58 -17.63 -23.37
C ASP A 403 -6.96 -17.39 -22.74
N PRO A 404 -8.07 -17.60 -23.48
CA PRO A 404 -9.42 -17.44 -22.93
C PRO A 404 -9.73 -18.43 -21.81
N ARG A 405 -8.93 -19.51 -21.70
CA ARG A 405 -8.98 -20.51 -20.61
C ARG A 405 -7.96 -20.22 -19.52
N GLY A 406 -7.07 -19.27 -19.75
CA GLY A 406 -6.01 -18.88 -18.83
C GLY A 406 -6.58 -18.28 -17.56
N ARG A 407 -5.93 -18.57 -16.43
CA ARG A 407 -6.23 -17.88 -15.17
C ARG A 407 -5.38 -16.63 -15.09
N TYR A 408 -6.03 -15.48 -14.93
CA TYR A 408 -5.36 -14.21 -14.73
C TYR A 408 -5.43 -13.81 -13.26
N TRP A 409 -4.45 -13.01 -12.86
CA TRP A 409 -4.28 -12.53 -11.49
C TRP A 409 -4.05 -11.02 -11.53
N PRO A 410 -4.36 -10.29 -10.44
CA PRO A 410 -3.97 -8.89 -10.33
C PRO A 410 -2.47 -8.72 -10.56
N VAL A 411 -2.08 -7.57 -11.09
CA VAL A 411 -0.67 -7.14 -11.05
C VAL A 411 -0.34 -6.95 -9.58
N SER A 412 0.46 -7.84 -9.00
CA SER A 412 0.77 -7.81 -7.58
C SER A 412 2.20 -7.29 -7.37
N GLU A 413 2.33 -6.13 -6.76
CA GLU A 413 3.60 -5.45 -6.50
C GLU A 413 3.93 -5.46 -5.01
N GLU A 414 5.02 -6.16 -4.66
CA GLU A 414 5.60 -6.10 -3.33
C GLU A 414 6.44 -4.82 -3.17
N VAL A 415 6.10 -4.01 -2.17
CA VAL A 415 6.81 -2.78 -1.80
C VAL A 415 7.47 -2.89 -0.43
N THR A 416 8.50 -2.06 -0.22
CA THR A 416 9.23 -1.99 1.05
C THR A 416 8.85 -0.71 1.78
N ASN A 417 8.12 -0.84 2.89
CA ASN A 417 7.73 0.26 3.77
C ASN A 417 8.82 0.50 4.82
N ARG A 418 8.56 0.25 6.11
CA ARG A 418 9.55 0.41 7.19
C ARG A 418 10.01 -0.92 7.77
N MET A 419 9.53 -2.05 7.26
CA MET A 419 9.83 -3.38 7.81
C MET A 419 9.40 -3.50 9.29
N ILE A 420 8.28 -2.84 9.65
CA ILE A 420 7.68 -2.90 10.99
C ILE A 420 6.29 -3.50 10.87
N VAL A 421 6.11 -4.71 11.39
CA VAL A 421 4.82 -5.41 11.32
C VAL A 421 3.64 -4.59 11.84
N LEU A 422 3.84 -3.87 12.93
CA LEU A 422 2.77 -3.15 13.61
C LEU A 422 2.24 -1.93 12.84
N ILE A 423 3.07 -1.33 11.97
CA ILE A 423 2.71 -0.06 11.33
C ILE A 423 2.82 -0.09 9.80
N ASP A 424 3.52 -1.07 9.20
CA ASP A 424 3.70 -1.13 7.75
C ASP A 424 2.38 -1.17 6.99
N HIS A 425 1.32 -1.69 7.61
CA HIS A 425 -0.04 -1.67 7.08
C HIS A 425 -0.56 -0.26 6.77
N GLY A 426 -0.28 0.74 7.61
CA GLY A 426 -0.73 2.12 7.40
C GLY A 426 0.26 3.00 6.61
N LEU A 427 1.46 2.51 6.31
CA LEU A 427 2.58 3.34 5.85
C LEU A 427 2.71 3.47 4.33
N TYR A 428 1.79 2.89 3.54
CA TYR A 428 1.79 3.01 2.08
C TYR A 428 1.84 4.48 1.61
N TRP A 429 1.09 5.35 2.29
CA TRP A 429 0.99 6.77 1.98
C TRP A 429 2.25 7.59 2.30
N SER A 430 3.20 7.00 3.04
CA SER A 430 4.51 7.61 3.31
C SER A 430 5.62 7.14 2.35
N ASN A 431 5.29 6.22 1.43
CA ASN A 431 6.25 5.59 0.53
C ASN A 431 6.24 6.25 -0.85
N SER A 432 6.87 7.42 -0.95
CA SER A 432 6.93 8.20 -2.20
C SER A 432 7.68 7.52 -3.35
N GLU A 433 8.63 6.63 -3.02
CA GLU A 433 9.58 6.05 -3.95
C GLU A 433 9.03 4.82 -4.69
N GLN A 434 8.12 4.08 -4.07
CA GLN A 434 7.49 2.90 -4.69
C GLN A 434 5.98 3.07 -4.83
N VAL A 435 5.30 3.60 -3.80
CA VAL A 435 3.84 3.66 -3.75
C VAL A 435 3.31 4.90 -4.44
N LEU A 436 3.64 6.11 -3.97
CA LEU A 436 2.99 7.32 -4.52
C LEU A 436 3.35 7.57 -5.98
N VAL A 437 4.58 7.26 -6.39
CA VAL A 437 4.98 7.34 -7.81
C VAL A 437 4.17 6.37 -8.69
N ARG A 438 3.99 5.12 -8.25
CA ARG A 438 3.19 4.14 -8.98
C ARG A 438 1.73 4.56 -9.00
N PHE A 439 1.23 5.00 -7.86
CA PHE A 439 -0.13 5.45 -7.66
C PHE A 439 -0.48 6.64 -8.57
N ALA A 440 0.32 7.72 -8.55
CA ALA A 440 0.14 8.84 -9.46
C ALA A 440 0.23 8.41 -10.94
N SER A 441 1.11 7.44 -11.26
CA SER A 441 1.23 6.90 -12.61
C SER A 441 -0.03 6.17 -13.08
N GLU A 442 -0.70 5.45 -12.17
CA GLU A 442 -1.96 4.78 -12.48
C GLU A 442 -3.13 5.75 -12.69
N ILE A 443 -3.21 6.85 -11.94
CA ILE A 443 -4.29 7.83 -12.18
C ILE A 443 -4.07 8.51 -13.53
N ASP A 444 -2.84 8.94 -13.80
CA ASP A 444 -2.51 9.83 -14.92
C ASP A 444 -2.71 9.21 -16.31
N ALA A 445 -2.61 7.89 -16.44
CA ALA A 445 -2.72 7.22 -17.74
C ALA A 445 -3.37 5.85 -17.62
N ASP A 446 -4.12 5.41 -18.64
CA ASP A 446 -4.72 4.07 -18.67
C ASP A 446 -3.65 2.97 -18.53
N PHE A 447 -2.53 3.16 -19.22
CA PHE A 447 -1.32 2.36 -19.02
C PHE A 447 -0.29 3.19 -18.27
N TYR A 448 0.05 2.78 -17.04
CA TYR A 448 0.90 3.55 -16.14
C TYR A 448 2.26 3.92 -16.73
N GLN A 449 2.82 3.12 -17.65
CA GLN A 449 4.11 3.43 -18.28
C GLN A 449 4.03 4.64 -19.22
N ARG A 450 2.84 5.03 -19.68
CA ARG A 450 2.62 6.25 -20.46
C ARG A 450 2.47 7.49 -19.56
N SER A 451 2.39 7.29 -18.25
CA SER A 451 2.28 8.40 -17.32
C SER A 451 3.55 9.25 -17.30
N ARG A 452 3.38 10.57 -17.17
CA ARG A 452 4.49 11.50 -16.94
C ARG A 452 5.19 11.27 -15.61
N PHE A 453 4.51 10.63 -14.66
CA PHE A 453 5.02 10.34 -13.32
C PHE A 453 5.87 9.07 -13.29
N TRP A 454 5.78 8.24 -14.33
CA TRP A 454 6.53 7.00 -14.41
C TRP A 454 8.02 7.29 -14.53
N ARG A 455 8.82 6.69 -13.63
CA ARG A 455 10.29 6.83 -13.62
C ARG A 455 10.98 5.82 -14.54
N GLY A 456 10.22 4.99 -15.25
CA GLY A 456 10.78 4.12 -16.26
C GLY A 456 11.00 4.85 -17.59
N ASP A 457 11.93 4.34 -18.37
CA ASP A 457 12.19 4.74 -19.74
C ASP A 457 11.02 4.17 -20.52
N ALA A 458 9.94 4.95 -20.61
CA ALA A 458 9.00 4.79 -21.71
C ALA A 458 9.70 5.31 -22.97
N GLY A 459 10.81 4.66 -23.34
CA GLY A 459 11.52 4.94 -24.56
C GLY A 459 10.59 4.61 -25.70
N TYR A 460 9.88 5.62 -26.17
CA TYR A 460 9.18 5.61 -27.44
C TYR A 460 10.28 5.55 -28.50
N VAL A 461 10.76 4.35 -28.82
CA VAL A 461 11.59 4.16 -30.00
C VAL A 461 10.64 4.37 -31.16
N ALA A 462 10.72 5.54 -31.78
CA ALA A 462 9.71 6.10 -32.69
C ALA A 462 9.34 5.25 -33.93
N ASN A 463 9.86 4.03 -34.07
CA ASN A 463 9.63 3.15 -35.22
C ASN A 463 9.64 1.64 -34.86
N SER A 464 9.55 1.24 -33.59
CA SER A 464 9.46 -0.20 -33.25
C SER A 464 9.03 -0.45 -31.82
N ALA A 465 7.87 -1.10 -31.67
CA ALA A 465 7.43 -1.90 -30.52
C ALA A 465 7.83 -1.34 -29.14
N MET A 466 6.86 -0.74 -28.42
CA MET A 466 7.02 -0.23 -27.06
C MET A 466 7.84 -1.20 -26.21
N ARG A 467 9.07 -0.81 -25.89
CA ARG A 467 9.94 -1.58 -25.03
C ARG A 467 9.38 -1.42 -23.62
N ILE A 468 8.50 -2.33 -23.22
CA ILE A 468 8.15 -2.54 -21.81
C ILE A 468 9.42 -3.13 -21.17
N GLN A 469 10.46 -2.31 -21.02
CA GLN A 469 11.48 -2.59 -20.04
C GLN A 469 10.78 -2.56 -18.69
N GLY A 470 11.24 -3.40 -17.77
CA GLY A 470 10.69 -3.39 -16.42
C GLY A 470 11.01 -2.09 -15.74
N ARG A 471 11.07 -2.13 -14.41
CA ARG A 471 11.72 -1.05 -13.67
C ARG A 471 13.03 -0.71 -14.39
N THR A 472 13.22 0.54 -14.80
CA THR A 472 14.49 0.98 -15.43
C THR A 472 15.65 0.64 -14.53
N ALA A 473 16.88 0.65 -15.05
CA ALA A 473 18.05 0.66 -14.19
C ALA A 473 17.92 1.72 -13.08
N ASN A 474 17.37 2.90 -13.40
CA ASN A 474 17.10 3.97 -12.43
C ASN A 474 16.03 3.59 -11.39
N LEU A 475 14.88 3.03 -11.81
CA LEU A 475 13.83 2.63 -10.87
C LEU A 475 14.24 1.41 -10.04
N GLN A 476 14.92 0.43 -10.64
CA GLN A 476 15.52 -0.70 -9.93
C GLN A 476 16.52 -0.21 -8.89
N GLN A 477 17.40 0.72 -9.27
CA GLN A 477 18.38 1.31 -8.36
C GLN A 477 17.68 2.07 -7.23
N ALA A 478 16.67 2.89 -7.53
CA ALA A 478 15.91 3.61 -6.50
C ALA A 478 15.22 2.66 -5.51
N VAL A 479 14.65 1.54 -6.00
CA VAL A 479 14.07 0.49 -5.16
C VAL A 479 15.14 -0.20 -4.30
N ARG A 480 16.29 -0.55 -4.89
CA ARG A 480 17.42 -1.15 -4.15
C ARG A 480 17.96 -0.21 -3.09
N ASP A 481 18.15 1.06 -3.41
CA ASP A 481 18.64 2.09 -2.50
C ASP A 481 17.68 2.27 -1.33
N ARG A 482 16.37 2.30 -1.62
CA ARG A 482 15.35 2.31 -0.57
C ARG A 482 15.44 1.09 0.33
N ARG A 483 15.46 -0.11 -0.25
CA ARG A 483 15.54 -1.37 0.51
C ARG A 483 16.78 -1.38 1.41
N THR A 484 17.92 -0.90 0.92
CA THR A 484 19.14 -0.71 1.71
C THR A 484 18.94 0.27 2.85
N ARG A 485 18.39 1.48 2.60
CA ARG A 485 18.12 2.48 3.64
C ARG A 485 17.18 1.97 4.73
N VAL A 486 16.07 1.35 4.33
CA VAL A 486 15.08 0.80 5.26
C VAL A 486 15.68 -0.33 6.07
N SER A 487 16.50 -1.18 5.44
CA SER A 487 17.24 -2.23 6.16
C SER A 487 18.23 -1.62 7.17
N LEU A 488 18.96 -0.55 6.84
CA LEU A 488 19.83 0.18 7.79
C LEU A 488 19.05 0.69 9.00
N LEU A 489 17.88 1.28 8.76
CA LEU A 489 17.00 1.73 9.82
C LEU A 489 16.44 0.56 10.65
N ALA A 490 16.12 -0.57 10.03
CA ALA A 490 15.66 -1.78 10.72
C ALA A 490 16.78 -2.39 11.60
N ALA A 491 18.00 -2.49 11.07
CA ALA A 491 19.15 -2.96 11.83
C ALA A 491 19.48 -2.04 13.01
N GLY A 492 19.44 -0.72 12.80
CA GLY A 492 19.61 0.25 13.87
C GLY A 492 18.57 0.07 14.98
N ARG A 493 17.29 -0.06 14.62
CA ARG A 493 16.21 -0.31 15.59
C ARG A 493 16.38 -1.61 16.34
N LEU A 494 16.75 -2.69 15.67
CA LEU A 494 17.06 -3.97 16.33
C LEU A 494 18.22 -3.83 17.30
N LEU A 495 19.31 -3.15 16.91
CA LEU A 495 20.46 -2.91 17.78
C LEU A 495 20.08 -2.08 19.01
N PHE A 496 19.34 -0.98 18.84
CA PHE A 496 18.87 -0.16 19.96
C PHE A 496 17.89 -0.91 20.86
N GLY A 497 17.00 -1.73 20.30
CA GLY A 497 16.12 -2.60 21.07
C GLY A 497 16.88 -3.63 21.90
N LEU A 498 17.92 -4.25 21.33
CA LEU A 498 18.80 -5.18 22.05
C LEU A 498 19.63 -4.48 23.13
N LEU A 499 20.15 -3.29 22.86
CA LEU A 499 20.88 -2.49 23.85
C LEU A 499 19.97 -2.08 25.00
N ALA A 500 18.76 -1.59 24.70
CA ALA A 500 17.77 -1.25 25.71
C ALA A 500 17.40 -2.46 26.57
N LEU A 501 17.23 -3.63 25.95
CA LEU A 501 16.98 -4.89 26.67
C LEU A 501 18.18 -5.29 27.55
N ALA A 502 19.40 -5.17 27.06
CA ALA A 502 20.61 -5.48 27.83
C ALA A 502 20.75 -4.55 29.04
N VAL A 503 20.55 -3.24 28.85
CA VAL A 503 20.54 -2.24 29.93
C VAL A 503 19.43 -2.57 30.93
N ALA A 504 18.22 -2.90 30.46
CA ALA A 504 17.12 -3.33 31.32
C ALA A 504 17.47 -4.55 32.20
N VAL A 505 18.10 -5.57 31.60
CA VAL A 505 18.54 -6.77 32.32
C VAL A 505 19.60 -6.41 33.37
N VAL A 506 20.58 -5.57 33.03
CA VAL A 506 21.62 -5.12 33.98
C VAL A 506 20.99 -4.33 35.13
N ILE A 507 20.11 -3.38 34.85
CA ILE A 507 19.39 -2.59 35.87
C ILE A 507 18.59 -3.53 36.78
N ALA A 508 17.92 -4.54 36.21
CA ALA A 508 17.17 -5.53 36.98
C ALA A 508 18.07 -6.40 37.85
N MET A 509 19.20 -6.88 37.33
CA MET A 509 20.20 -7.68 38.08
C MET A 509 20.83 -6.88 39.23
N LEU A 510 21.02 -5.57 39.05
CA LEU A 510 21.52 -4.67 40.08
C LEU A 510 20.45 -4.27 41.11
N GLY A 511 19.20 -4.75 40.97
CA GLY A 511 18.11 -4.48 41.89
C GLY A 511 17.49 -3.08 41.76
N PHE A 512 17.91 -2.27 40.81
CA PHE A 512 17.39 -0.91 40.61
C PHE A 512 15.93 -0.87 40.16
N THR A 513 15.43 -1.94 39.52
CA THR A 513 14.01 -2.10 39.15
C THR A 513 13.18 -2.81 40.22
N SER A 514 13.77 -3.22 41.35
CA SER A 514 12.95 -3.70 42.47
C SER A 514 12.01 -2.58 42.93
N PRO A 515 10.85 -2.89 43.54
CA PRO A 515 9.97 -1.87 44.12
C PRO A 515 10.72 -0.91 45.06
N ASP A 516 11.79 -1.40 45.69
CA ASP A 516 12.62 -0.64 46.63
C ASP A 516 13.79 0.11 45.97
N GLY A 517 14.11 -0.19 44.71
CA GLY A 517 15.21 0.42 43.94
C GLY A 517 14.90 1.84 43.47
N GLU A 518 15.93 2.66 43.28
CA GLU A 518 15.79 4.09 42.95
C GLU A 518 15.00 4.35 41.66
N ILE A 519 15.21 3.52 40.63
CA ILE A 519 14.47 3.63 39.36
C ILE A 519 13.05 3.09 39.52
N GLY A 520 12.86 2.00 40.27
CA GLY A 520 11.54 1.51 40.62
C GLY A 520 10.69 2.59 41.29
N LYS A 521 11.25 3.26 42.30
CA LYS A 521 10.63 4.40 42.98
C LYS A 521 10.41 5.59 42.05
N PHE A 522 11.40 6.01 41.26
CA PHE A 522 11.20 7.11 40.31
C PHE A 522 10.10 6.84 39.28
N VAL A 523 10.05 5.62 38.72
CA VAL A 523 9.02 5.26 37.73
C VAL A 523 7.64 5.15 38.39
N LEU A 524 7.54 4.53 39.58
CA LEU A 524 6.29 4.43 40.34
C LEU A 524 5.79 5.79 40.85
N ASP A 525 6.67 6.59 41.42
CA ASP A 525 6.31 7.83 42.12
C ASP A 525 6.15 9.00 41.13
N TYR A 526 7.01 9.10 40.11
CA TYR A 526 7.04 10.26 39.22
C TYR A 526 6.28 10.02 37.91
N LEU A 527 6.58 8.93 37.20
CA LEU A 527 5.96 8.62 35.90
C LEU A 527 4.54 8.11 36.07
N PHE A 528 4.32 7.19 37.01
CA PHE A 528 3.00 6.64 37.29
C PHE A 528 2.17 7.53 38.24
N GLY A 529 2.79 8.16 39.24
CA GLY A 529 2.12 9.11 40.13
C GLY A 529 1.63 10.41 39.47
N THR A 530 2.33 10.93 38.45
CA THR A 530 1.98 12.26 37.89
C THR A 530 1.15 12.20 36.61
N ILE A 531 1.34 11.17 35.76
CA ILE A 531 0.74 11.13 34.41
C ILE A 531 -0.29 9.99 34.26
N LEU A 532 -0.17 8.91 35.03
CA LEU A 532 -0.94 7.67 34.81
C LEU A 532 -1.63 7.14 36.08
N ASN A 533 -1.83 7.97 37.11
CA ASN A 533 -2.38 7.53 38.40
C ASN A 533 -3.79 6.90 38.25
N VAL A 534 -4.54 7.29 37.23
CA VAL A 534 -5.86 6.72 36.89
C VAL A 534 -5.77 5.32 36.26
N LEU A 535 -4.67 4.98 35.59
CA LEU A 535 -4.47 3.71 34.89
C LEU A 535 -3.59 2.72 35.67
N THR A 536 -2.69 3.19 36.53
CA THR A 536 -1.58 2.39 37.06
C THR A 536 -1.82 1.76 38.42
N GLY A 537 -2.68 2.35 39.26
CA GLY A 537 -3.16 1.69 40.46
C GLY A 537 -3.76 0.32 40.13
N PRO A 538 -4.72 0.23 39.19
CA PRO A 538 -5.29 -1.05 38.75
C PRO A 538 -4.26 -2.00 38.11
N VAL A 539 -3.38 -1.51 37.22
CA VAL A 539 -2.34 -2.34 36.56
C VAL A 539 -1.33 -2.88 37.57
N GLY A 540 -0.83 -2.03 38.47
CA GLY A 540 0.13 -2.39 39.51
C GLY A 540 -0.47 -3.40 40.49
N ASN A 541 -1.72 -3.18 40.91
CA ASN A 541 -2.45 -4.13 41.75
C ASN A 541 -2.69 -5.47 41.03
N PHE A 542 -3.01 -5.44 39.74
CA PHE A 542 -3.14 -6.66 38.94
C PHE A 542 -1.83 -7.45 38.86
N PHE A 543 -0.70 -6.81 38.56
CA PHE A 543 0.59 -7.52 38.48
C PHE A 543 1.10 -7.97 39.85
N ASN A 544 0.81 -7.23 40.93
CA ASN A 544 1.10 -7.65 42.30
C ASN A 544 0.26 -8.88 42.69
N TRP A 545 -1.04 -8.87 42.38
CA TRP A 545 -1.91 -10.02 42.56
C TRP A 545 -1.43 -11.21 41.73
N LEU A 546 -1.12 -11.00 40.44
CA LEU A 546 -0.61 -12.04 39.56
C LEU A 546 0.69 -12.65 40.11
N ALA A 547 1.62 -11.81 40.59
CA ALA A 547 2.86 -12.26 41.22
C ALA A 547 2.62 -13.09 42.49
N SER A 548 1.53 -12.82 43.21
CA SER A 548 1.16 -13.57 44.43
C SER A 548 0.55 -14.95 44.15
N ILE A 549 -0.02 -15.17 42.95
CA ILE A 549 -0.70 -16.42 42.58
C ILE A 549 0.14 -17.31 41.67
N VAL A 550 1.22 -16.79 41.07
CA VAL A 550 2.15 -17.60 40.27
C VAL A 550 3.25 -18.22 41.15
N PRO A 551 3.76 -19.41 40.80
CA PRO A 551 4.95 -19.98 41.43
C PRO A 551 6.12 -18.99 41.48
N PRO A 552 6.98 -19.03 42.52
CA PRO A 552 8.10 -18.08 42.68
C PRO A 552 9.04 -18.01 41.47
N TRP A 553 9.23 -19.12 40.75
CA TRP A 553 10.07 -19.15 39.54
C TRP A 553 9.46 -18.38 38.35
N LEU A 554 8.17 -18.06 38.39
CA LEU A 554 7.47 -17.21 37.41
C LEU A 554 7.33 -15.75 37.87
N ALA A 555 7.63 -15.42 39.13
CA ALA A 555 7.52 -14.06 39.64
C ALA A 555 8.42 -13.08 38.85
N GLY A 556 9.60 -13.54 38.40
CA GLY A 556 10.47 -12.76 37.52
C GLY A 556 9.85 -12.44 36.14
N VAL A 557 9.05 -13.36 35.59
CA VAL A 557 8.31 -13.14 34.33
C VAL A 557 7.21 -12.11 34.54
N VAL A 558 6.49 -12.18 35.65
CA VAL A 558 5.45 -11.19 36.01
C VAL A 558 6.06 -9.80 36.21
N GLY A 559 7.22 -9.71 36.88
CA GLY A 559 7.99 -8.47 37.01
C GLY A 559 8.44 -7.91 35.67
N PHE A 560 8.92 -8.77 34.75
CA PHE A 560 9.28 -8.38 33.40
C PHE A 560 8.07 -7.85 32.61
N LEU A 561 6.93 -8.54 32.66
CA LEU A 561 5.69 -8.13 31.99
C LEU A 561 5.16 -6.79 32.54
N ARG A 562 5.30 -6.56 33.85
CA ARG A 562 4.96 -5.28 34.49
C ARG A 562 5.84 -4.13 33.98
N ALA A 563 7.12 -4.39 33.70
CA ALA A 563 8.06 -3.40 33.20
C ALA A 563 8.03 -3.22 31.67
N ALA A 564 7.50 -4.20 30.94
CA ALA A 564 7.44 -4.21 29.47
C ALA A 564 6.85 -2.92 28.85
N PRO A 565 5.75 -2.32 29.36
CA PRO A 565 5.22 -1.07 28.80
C PRO A 565 6.20 0.10 28.89
N VAL A 566 7.01 0.17 29.94
CA VAL A 566 8.05 1.22 30.10
C VAL A 566 9.16 1.01 29.08
N TYR A 567 9.55 -0.24 28.83
CA TYR A 567 10.54 -0.56 27.80
C TYR A 567 10.01 -0.26 26.39
N VAL A 568 8.74 -0.56 26.11
CA VAL A 568 8.08 -0.22 24.85
C VAL A 568 8.01 1.31 24.68
N ALA A 569 7.58 2.06 25.70
CA ALA A 569 7.56 3.52 25.65
C ALA A 569 8.95 4.13 25.43
N GLY A 570 9.98 3.61 26.12
CA GLY A 570 11.37 4.00 25.90
C GLY A 570 11.83 3.74 24.47
N SER A 571 11.47 2.59 23.88
CA SER A 571 11.81 2.29 22.48
C SER A 571 11.13 3.24 21.48
N ILE A 572 9.88 3.64 21.73
CA ILE A 572 9.15 4.61 20.92
C ILE A 572 9.80 6.01 20.99
N ILE A 573 10.28 6.41 22.17
CA ILE A 573 10.99 7.70 22.35
C ILE A 573 12.32 7.70 21.58
N VAL A 574 13.04 6.58 21.55
CA VAL A 574 14.26 6.43 20.74
C VAL A 574 13.97 6.48 19.24
N ASP A 575 12.76 6.07 18.81
CA ASP A 575 12.36 6.12 17.41
C ASP A 575 11.94 7.53 16.92
N LEU A 576 11.54 8.44 17.81
CA LEU A 576 11.06 9.80 17.46
C LEU A 576 12.03 10.62 16.57
N PRO A 577 13.36 10.64 16.82
CA PRO A 577 14.31 11.32 15.94
C PRO A 577 14.41 10.71 14.53
N ALA A 578 14.15 9.41 14.38
CA ALA A 578 14.14 8.74 13.07
C ALA A 578 12.89 9.14 12.26
N PHE A 579 11.79 9.53 12.90
CA PHE A 579 10.61 10.08 12.22
C PHE A 579 10.88 11.45 11.58
N THR A 580 11.72 12.28 12.18
CA THR A 580 11.98 13.65 11.71
C THR A 580 13.03 13.71 10.58
N CYS A 581 14.05 12.85 10.61
CA CYS A 581 15.15 12.90 9.64
C CYS A 581 14.80 12.33 8.24
N GLY A 582 13.71 11.57 8.09
CA GLY A 582 13.37 10.89 6.83
C GLY A 582 12.81 11.80 5.72
N ARG A 583 12.45 13.06 6.00
CA ARG A 583 11.79 13.95 5.02
C ARG A 583 12.73 14.76 4.13
N SER A 584 13.98 14.98 4.53
CA SER A 584 14.83 16.00 3.88
C SER A 584 15.77 15.48 2.77
N SER A 585 16.01 14.17 2.65
CA SER A 585 17.13 13.67 1.83
C SER A 585 16.77 13.13 0.43
N ALA A 586 15.49 13.04 0.06
CA ALA A 586 15.07 12.34 -1.17
C ALA A 586 15.10 13.20 -2.43
N THR A 587 15.08 14.54 -2.30
CA THR A 587 15.01 15.46 -3.45
C THR A 587 16.37 15.98 -3.91
N ASP A 588 17.41 15.94 -3.05
CA ASP A 588 18.65 16.69 -3.32
C ASP A 588 19.74 15.90 -4.06
N SER A 589 19.71 14.56 -4.02
CA SER A 589 20.83 13.74 -4.53
C SER A 589 20.72 13.32 -6.00
N THR A 590 19.58 13.53 -6.67
CA THR A 590 19.35 13.02 -8.05
C THR A 590 19.28 14.10 -9.14
N VAL A 591 19.27 15.39 -8.79
CA VAL A 591 19.29 16.49 -9.77
C VAL A 591 20.73 16.94 -10.13
N ARG A 592 21.75 16.43 -9.43
CA ARG A 592 23.17 16.60 -9.83
C ARG A 592 23.58 15.63 -10.94
N THR A 593 22.86 15.61 -12.05
CA THR A 593 23.32 15.04 -13.32
C THR A 593 23.74 16.17 -14.28
N ARG A 594 25.02 16.53 -14.20
CA ARG A 594 25.91 16.67 -15.36
C ARG A 594 25.45 17.59 -16.49
N THR A 595 25.10 18.84 -16.19
CA THR A 595 25.21 19.95 -17.15
C THR A 595 26.67 20.39 -17.25
N GLY A 596 27.49 19.73 -18.08
CA GLY A 596 28.88 20.18 -18.24
C GLY A 596 29.88 19.28 -18.97
N ALA A 597 29.46 18.41 -19.89
CA ALA A 597 30.39 17.77 -20.81
C ALA A 597 30.08 18.23 -22.23
N ALA A 598 30.87 19.21 -22.70
CA ALA A 598 30.90 19.62 -24.09
C ALA A 598 31.23 18.42 -24.99
N SER A 599 30.42 18.20 -26.03
CA SER A 599 30.74 17.28 -27.12
C SER A 599 31.92 17.81 -27.94
N PRO A 600 32.92 16.99 -28.28
CA PRO A 600 33.84 17.31 -29.36
C PRO A 600 33.14 17.06 -30.70
N SER A 601 32.88 18.14 -31.44
CA SER A 601 32.40 18.09 -32.82
C SER A 601 33.55 17.78 -33.77
N THR A 602 33.66 16.55 -34.27
CA THR A 602 34.33 16.28 -35.55
C THR A 602 33.80 14.97 -36.15
N ARG A 603 32.82 15.07 -37.06
CA ARG A 603 32.75 14.16 -38.20
C ARG A 603 32.01 14.80 -39.37
N SER A 604 32.77 14.90 -40.45
CA SER A 604 32.43 15.36 -41.79
C SER A 604 31.15 14.73 -42.36
N GLN A 605 30.23 15.58 -42.85
CA GLN A 605 29.23 15.18 -43.84
C GLN A 605 29.68 15.57 -45.26
N PRO A 606 29.33 14.79 -46.29
CA PRO A 606 29.65 15.09 -47.67
C PRO A 606 28.67 16.14 -48.26
N ARG A 607 29.24 17.01 -49.09
CA ARG A 607 28.57 18.09 -49.83
C ARG A 607 27.40 17.60 -50.67
N ARG A 608 26.29 18.34 -50.63
CA ARG A 608 25.26 18.39 -51.69
C ARG A 608 25.33 19.74 -52.40
N PRO A 609 25.00 19.80 -53.71
CA PRO A 609 25.25 20.97 -54.55
C PRO A 609 24.14 22.02 -54.47
N ASP A 610 24.55 23.21 -54.88
CA ASP A 610 23.92 24.52 -54.74
C ASP A 610 22.52 24.66 -55.38
N ARG A 611 21.69 25.49 -54.73
CA ARG A 611 20.59 26.23 -55.37
C ARG A 611 20.69 27.72 -55.05
N PRO A 612 20.36 28.61 -56.00
CA PRO A 612 20.70 30.02 -55.93
C PRO A 612 19.76 30.83 -55.04
N LEU A 613 20.37 31.81 -54.36
CA LEU A 613 19.75 32.85 -53.54
C LEU A 613 18.97 33.85 -54.41
N VAL A 614 17.68 34.03 -54.08
CA VAL A 614 16.91 35.21 -54.48
C VAL A 614 17.04 36.25 -53.38
N ARG A 615 17.61 37.41 -53.74
CA ARG A 615 17.63 38.63 -52.94
C ARG A 615 16.24 39.26 -52.91
N SER A 616 15.79 39.70 -51.75
CA SER A 616 15.00 40.92 -51.63
C SER A 616 15.27 41.62 -50.29
N SER A 617 14.98 42.90 -50.29
CA SER A 617 15.70 43.97 -49.62
C SER A 617 14.85 44.67 -48.55
N VAL A 618 15.51 45.04 -47.45
CA VAL A 618 15.49 46.36 -46.76
C VAL A 618 14.13 47.03 -46.49
N MET A 619 13.75 47.17 -45.21
CA MET A 619 13.75 48.44 -44.44
C MET A 619 13.26 48.20 -42.99
N PRO A 620 13.76 48.96 -41.98
CA PRO A 620 13.39 48.84 -40.57
C PRO A 620 12.37 49.92 -40.14
N ASN A 621 11.69 49.71 -39.01
CA ASN A 621 11.30 50.83 -38.15
C ASN A 621 11.12 50.41 -36.69
N THR A 622 11.66 51.28 -35.84
CA THR A 622 11.76 51.32 -34.38
C THR A 622 10.56 52.01 -33.72
N HIS A 623 10.23 51.63 -32.48
CA HIS A 623 9.98 52.46 -31.27
C HIS A 623 9.25 51.61 -30.20
N PHE A 624 9.88 51.28 -29.06
CA PHE A 624 9.91 51.98 -27.75
C PHE A 624 8.53 52.08 -27.06
N GLY A 625 8.35 51.60 -25.82
CA GLY A 625 9.29 50.99 -24.88
C GLY A 625 8.58 50.25 -23.75
#